data_AF-A0A9R1WES1-F1
#
_entry.id   AF-A0A9R1WES1-F1
#
_cell.length_a   1.000
_cell.length_b   1.000
_cell.length_c   1.000
_cell.angle_alpha   90.00
_cell.angle_beta   90.00
_cell.angle_gamma   90.00
#
_symmetry.space_group_name_H-M   'P 1'
#
loop_
_entity.id
_entity.type
_entity.pdbx_description
1 polymer ?
#
loop_
_entity_poly.entity_id
_entity_poly.type
_entity_poly.pdbx_seq_one_letter_code
_entity_poly.pdbx_strand_id
1 'polypeptide(L)'
;MDSGASSHITNNPGTIEHPLPSSFINTIFVGNGQVLPIKGSGHDYHHIPTKTYQLRNIQYSPQIVKNLLSVRKFKRDNNVSLEFDPFSFTLKDLKTNKPLSRHNSTKDLYPFTPPQQVLLTTSAPTKWHQRLGHPGALVLDFLIRNLLIDSLKNQTLFLCHSCQLSNRKRLPIYDSNFVTYSPFDIIHCDLWMSPVTSNSGYKYYMVLIDNHTQFVWIYPLKFKSKMFSNFVKFHHLINTQFNRNIKAFHYNLGGEFDNNNFKTFAYNTGLVFRFSCPHTFSQNGKTERMIRRLNDRIRALLIDAHLPPSFWVEALHTSAYLHNILPSK
;
A
#
# COMPACT_ATOMS: atom_id res chain seq x y z
N MET A 1 -28.68 2.92 -37.00
CA MET A 1 -29.22 3.73 -38.10
C MET A 1 -29.95 2.80 -39.04
N ASP A 2 -31.07 3.24 -39.60
CA ASP A 2 -31.89 2.42 -40.47
C ASP A 2 -32.33 3.23 -41.71
N SER A 3 -32.05 2.70 -42.90
CA SER A 3 -32.45 3.28 -44.18
C SER A 3 -33.91 2.97 -44.53
N GLY A 4 -34.49 1.90 -43.97
CA GLY A 4 -35.90 1.52 -44.14
C GLY A 4 -36.86 2.28 -43.22
N ALA A 5 -36.36 2.91 -42.16
CA ALA A 5 -37.18 3.68 -41.24
C ALA A 5 -37.62 5.03 -41.83
N SER A 6 -38.92 5.32 -41.78
CA SER A 6 -39.50 6.60 -42.23
C SER A 6 -39.38 7.72 -41.19
N SER A 7 -39.26 7.38 -39.90
CA SER A 7 -39.14 8.32 -38.79
C SER A 7 -38.10 7.88 -37.75
N HIS A 8 -37.67 8.82 -36.91
CA HIS A 8 -36.90 8.50 -35.70
C HIS A 8 -37.85 7.91 -34.66
N ILE A 9 -37.49 6.78 -34.03
CA ILE A 9 -38.35 6.10 -33.07
C ILE A 9 -37.54 5.78 -31.80
N THR A 10 -38.12 6.07 -30.64
CA THR A 10 -37.52 5.76 -29.33
C THR A 10 -38.52 5.04 -28.43
N ASN A 11 -38.02 4.13 -27.59
CA ASN A 11 -38.79 3.51 -26.51
C ASN A 11 -38.61 4.21 -25.16
N ASN A 12 -37.82 5.28 -25.09
CA ASN A 12 -37.54 6.01 -23.85
C ASN A 12 -38.04 7.46 -23.95
N PRO A 13 -39.09 7.86 -23.20
CA PRO A 13 -39.63 9.21 -23.25
C PRO A 13 -38.66 10.25 -22.66
N GLY A 14 -37.72 9.84 -21.80
CA GLY A 14 -36.73 10.74 -21.18
C GLY A 14 -35.64 11.25 -22.14
N THR A 15 -35.67 10.85 -23.40
CA THR A 15 -34.77 11.33 -24.47
C THR A 15 -35.40 12.42 -25.34
N ILE A 16 -36.61 12.88 -25.01
CA ILE A 16 -37.38 13.82 -25.83
C ILE A 16 -37.53 15.15 -25.07
N GLU A 17 -37.05 16.25 -25.66
CA GLU A 17 -37.37 17.59 -25.20
C GLU A 17 -38.76 18.01 -25.72
N HIS A 18 -39.60 18.53 -24.81
CA HIS A 18 -41.00 18.92 -25.04
C HIS A 18 -41.88 17.81 -25.64
N PRO A 19 -42.25 16.77 -24.85
CA PRO A 19 -43.17 15.73 -25.31
C PRO A 19 -44.56 16.34 -25.55
N LEU A 20 -44.95 16.43 -26.82
CA LEU A 20 -46.32 16.77 -27.20
C LEU A 20 -47.17 15.50 -27.10
N PRO A 21 -48.28 15.50 -26.33
CA PRO A 21 -49.25 14.43 -26.37
C PRO A 21 -49.78 14.32 -27.80
N SER A 22 -49.71 13.15 -28.41
CA SER A 22 -50.25 12.96 -29.75
C SER A 22 -51.78 13.00 -29.68
N SER A 23 -52.40 14.05 -30.22
CA SER A 23 -53.85 14.23 -30.30
C SER A 23 -54.52 13.43 -31.42
N PHE A 24 -53.77 12.61 -32.18
CA PHE A 24 -54.28 11.76 -33.24
C PHE A 24 -53.68 10.35 -33.16
N ILE A 25 -54.49 9.34 -33.50
CA ILE A 25 -54.16 7.91 -33.54
C ILE A 25 -53.12 7.68 -34.65
N ASN A 26 -51.86 8.00 -34.38
CA ASN A 26 -50.75 7.67 -35.26
C ASN A 26 -50.14 6.35 -34.82
N THR A 27 -49.93 5.46 -35.78
CA THR A 27 -49.35 4.13 -35.55
C THR A 27 -48.12 3.90 -36.42
N ILE A 28 -47.18 3.10 -35.92
CA ILE A 28 -45.97 2.69 -36.63
C ILE A 28 -46.19 1.28 -37.17
N PHE A 29 -45.96 1.09 -38.47
CA PHE A 29 -45.87 -0.24 -39.07
C PHE A 29 -44.45 -0.77 -38.93
N VAL A 30 -44.31 -1.93 -38.28
CA VAL A 30 -43.03 -2.61 -38.10
C VAL A 30 -42.89 -3.72 -39.15
N GLY A 31 -41.66 -4.08 -39.52
CA GLY A 31 -41.39 -5.07 -40.57
C GLY A 31 -41.99 -6.47 -40.36
N ASN A 32 -42.47 -6.78 -39.16
CA ASN A 32 -43.21 -8.01 -38.85
C ASN A 32 -44.73 -7.89 -39.11
N GLY A 33 -45.19 -6.80 -39.73
CA GLY A 33 -46.60 -6.54 -40.03
C GLY A 33 -47.43 -6.01 -38.86
N GLN A 34 -46.85 -5.87 -37.67
CA GLN A 34 -47.55 -5.34 -36.50
C GLN A 34 -47.63 -3.80 -36.53
N VAL A 35 -48.69 -3.31 -35.91
CA VAL A 35 -49.01 -1.89 -35.78
C VAL A 35 -48.79 -1.48 -34.33
N LEU A 36 -47.80 -0.61 -34.09
CA LEU A 36 -47.47 -0.12 -32.75
C LEU A 36 -48.06 1.27 -32.51
N PRO A 37 -48.67 1.54 -31.34
CA PRO A 37 -49.19 2.86 -31.03
C PRO A 37 -48.06 3.84 -30.74
N ILE A 38 -48.20 5.06 -31.26
CA ILE A 38 -47.36 6.21 -30.88
C ILE A 38 -48.01 6.87 -29.67
N LYS A 39 -47.25 7.02 -28.58
CA LYS A 39 -47.73 7.64 -27.34
C LYS A 39 -47.36 9.12 -27.22
N GLY A 40 -46.48 9.61 -28.09
CA GLY A 40 -46.08 11.00 -28.10
C GLY A 40 -45.02 11.28 -29.15
N SER A 41 -44.71 12.56 -29.33
CA SER A 41 -43.64 13.01 -30.21
C SER A 41 -42.90 14.20 -29.63
N GLY A 42 -41.64 14.38 -30.01
CA GLY A 42 -40.92 15.63 -29.74
C GLY A 42 -39.60 15.68 -30.47
N HIS A 43 -38.64 16.42 -29.91
CA HIS A 43 -37.36 16.68 -30.55
C HIS A 43 -36.22 16.29 -29.62
N ASP A 44 -35.08 15.92 -30.20
CA ASP A 44 -33.84 15.66 -29.45
C ASP A 44 -32.65 16.25 -30.22
N TYR A 45 -31.53 16.40 -29.53
CA TYR A 45 -30.29 16.90 -30.09
C TYR A 45 -29.17 15.90 -29.87
N HIS A 46 -28.47 15.56 -30.94
CA HIS A 46 -27.28 14.74 -30.86
C HIS A 46 -26.04 15.60 -30.89
N HIS A 47 -25.33 15.66 -29.77
CA HIS A 47 -24.13 16.47 -29.62
C HIS A 47 -22.87 15.67 -29.99
N ILE A 48 -22.12 16.19 -30.96
CA ILE A 48 -20.73 15.79 -31.25
C ILE A 48 -19.84 16.99 -30.87
N PRO A 49 -18.58 16.80 -30.43
CA PRO A 49 -17.70 17.89 -29.97
C PRO A 49 -17.58 19.09 -30.92
N THR A 50 -17.85 18.91 -32.21
CA THR A 50 -17.74 19.94 -33.25
C THR A 50 -19.09 20.47 -33.76
N LYS A 51 -20.21 19.77 -33.53
CA LYS A 51 -21.52 20.11 -34.11
C LYS A 51 -22.66 19.42 -33.38
N THR A 52 -23.75 20.14 -33.18
CA THR A 52 -25.02 19.58 -32.69
C THR A 52 -25.93 19.25 -33.87
N TYR A 53 -26.41 18.01 -33.94
CA TYR A 53 -27.39 17.55 -34.92
C TYR A 53 -28.79 17.54 -34.33
N GLN A 54 -29.77 17.97 -35.11
CA GLN A 54 -31.17 18.03 -34.69
C GLN A 54 -31.89 16.75 -35.11
N LEU A 55 -32.59 16.13 -34.17
CA LEU A 55 -33.47 14.99 -34.40
C LEU A 55 -34.90 15.47 -34.24
N ARG A 56 -35.51 15.87 -35.36
CA ARG A 56 -36.85 16.48 -35.31
C ARG A 56 -37.96 15.43 -35.38
N ASN A 57 -39.01 15.61 -34.59
CA ASN A 57 -40.21 14.78 -34.62
C ASN A 57 -39.87 13.27 -34.49
N ILE A 58 -39.31 12.96 -33.34
CA ILE A 58 -39.06 11.60 -32.84
C ILE A 58 -40.37 11.06 -32.29
N GLN A 59 -40.75 9.88 -32.74
CA GLN A 59 -41.96 9.18 -32.30
C GLN A 59 -41.62 8.29 -31.10
N TYR A 60 -42.41 8.42 -30.05
CA TYR A 60 -42.29 7.60 -28.85
C TYR A 60 -43.25 6.41 -28.95
N SER A 61 -42.70 5.19 -28.93
CA SER A 61 -43.47 3.97 -28.82
C SER A 61 -42.80 3.01 -27.83
N PRO A 62 -43.39 2.72 -26.66
CA PRO A 62 -42.75 1.90 -25.64
C PRO A 62 -42.59 0.43 -26.06
N GLN A 63 -43.33 -0.01 -27.08
CA GLN A 63 -43.32 -1.40 -27.55
C GLN A 63 -42.17 -1.69 -28.52
N ILE A 64 -41.39 -0.68 -28.92
CA ILE A 64 -40.24 -0.91 -29.80
C ILE A 64 -39.03 -1.42 -29.01
N VAL A 65 -38.40 -2.48 -29.51
CA VAL A 65 -37.28 -3.14 -28.83
C VAL A 65 -35.96 -2.36 -28.99
N LYS A 66 -35.79 -1.66 -30.12
CA LYS A 66 -34.58 -0.89 -30.44
C LYS A 66 -34.96 0.49 -30.95
N ASN A 67 -34.18 1.49 -30.53
CA ASN A 67 -34.32 2.85 -31.05
C ASN A 67 -33.84 2.90 -32.50
N LEU A 68 -34.63 3.54 -33.35
CA LEU A 68 -34.38 3.64 -34.78
C LEU A 68 -34.09 5.09 -35.14
N LEU A 69 -33.02 5.28 -35.89
CA LEU A 69 -32.67 6.57 -36.48
C LEU A 69 -32.88 6.49 -37.99
N SER A 70 -33.92 7.15 -38.50
CA SER A 70 -34.17 7.25 -39.94
C SER A 70 -33.03 7.99 -40.63
N VAL A 71 -32.31 7.31 -41.51
CA VAL A 71 -31.21 7.87 -42.29
C VAL A 71 -31.70 9.01 -43.19
N ARG A 72 -32.83 8.83 -43.87
CA ARG A 72 -33.39 9.83 -44.79
C ARG A 72 -33.75 11.13 -44.06
N LYS A 73 -34.42 11.02 -42.92
CA LYS A 73 -34.84 12.16 -42.13
C LYS A 73 -33.64 12.87 -41.49
N PHE A 74 -32.69 12.10 -40.96
CA PHE A 74 -31.45 12.64 -40.40
C PHE A 74 -30.66 13.49 -41.40
N LYS A 75 -30.46 12.96 -42.63
CA LYS A 75 -29.73 13.67 -43.70
C LYS A 75 -30.43 14.96 -44.11
N ARG A 76 -31.76 14.92 -44.25
CA ARG A 76 -32.58 16.07 -44.66
C ARG A 76 -32.56 17.18 -43.62
N ASP A 77 -32.68 16.83 -42.35
CA ASP A 77 -32.84 17.82 -41.28
C ASP A 77 -31.49 18.47 -40.89
N ASN A 78 -30.36 17.85 -41.26
CA ASN A 78 -29.01 18.29 -40.86
C ASN A 78 -28.06 18.66 -42.01
N ASN A 79 -28.49 18.54 -43.27
CA ASN A 79 -27.67 18.75 -44.47
C ASN A 79 -26.35 17.94 -44.46
N VAL A 80 -26.46 16.64 -44.17
CA VAL A 80 -25.32 15.71 -44.14
C VAL A 80 -25.49 14.55 -45.11
N SER A 81 -24.36 14.00 -45.56
CA SER A 81 -24.29 12.72 -46.26
C SER A 81 -23.72 11.63 -45.35
N LEU A 82 -24.11 10.39 -45.63
CA LEU A 82 -23.71 9.19 -44.88
C LEU A 82 -23.10 8.22 -45.87
N GLU A 83 -21.92 7.72 -45.54
CA GLU A 83 -21.20 6.67 -46.27
C GLU A 83 -21.02 5.48 -45.32
N PHE A 84 -21.39 4.29 -45.76
CA PHE A 84 -21.32 3.07 -44.97
C PHE A 84 -20.21 2.17 -45.50
N ASP A 85 -19.34 1.72 -44.57
CA ASP A 85 -18.30 0.73 -44.79
C ASP A 85 -18.63 -0.53 -43.98
N PRO A 86 -18.04 -1.71 -44.27
CA PRO A 86 -18.34 -2.95 -43.55
C PRO A 86 -18.25 -2.89 -42.02
N PHE A 87 -17.48 -1.95 -41.48
CA PHE A 87 -17.21 -1.83 -40.03
C PHE A 87 -17.59 -0.48 -39.43
N SER A 88 -18.06 0.48 -40.22
CA SER A 88 -18.29 1.84 -39.74
C SER A 88 -19.19 2.64 -40.68
N PHE A 89 -19.66 3.80 -40.23
CA PHE A 89 -20.16 4.82 -41.14
C PHE A 89 -19.48 6.16 -40.89
N THR A 90 -19.38 6.94 -41.96
CA THR A 90 -18.80 8.27 -41.95
C THR A 90 -19.88 9.28 -42.28
N LEU A 91 -20.05 10.27 -41.39
CA LEU A 91 -20.85 11.46 -41.64
C LEU A 91 -19.99 12.48 -42.38
N LYS A 92 -20.49 12.95 -43.52
CA LYS A 92 -19.86 13.98 -44.34
C LYS A 92 -20.78 15.19 -44.47
N ASP A 93 -20.19 16.35 -44.63
CA ASP A 93 -20.94 17.55 -45.00
C ASP A 93 -21.46 17.40 -46.44
N LEU A 94 -22.75 17.67 -46.66
CA LEU A 94 -23.38 17.41 -47.97
C LEU A 94 -22.84 18.30 -49.09
N LYS A 95 -22.37 19.52 -48.78
CA LYS A 95 -21.89 20.48 -49.79
C LYS A 95 -20.41 20.30 -50.08
N THR A 96 -19.61 20.05 -49.06
CA THR A 96 -18.15 20.00 -49.17
C THR A 96 -17.58 18.59 -49.26
N ASN A 97 -18.41 17.55 -49.04
CA ASN A 97 -18.00 16.15 -48.89
C ASN A 97 -16.91 15.92 -47.82
N LYS A 98 -16.66 16.90 -46.94
CA LYS A 98 -15.66 16.80 -45.88
C LYS A 98 -16.18 15.87 -44.78
N PRO A 99 -15.36 14.91 -44.29
CA PRO A 99 -15.75 14.06 -43.17
C PRO A 99 -15.91 14.89 -41.89
N LEU A 100 -17.08 14.79 -41.26
CA LEU A 100 -17.44 15.47 -40.01
C LEU A 100 -17.19 14.56 -38.80
N SER A 101 -17.54 13.28 -38.90
CA SER A 101 -17.35 12.29 -37.84
C SER A 101 -17.42 10.86 -38.38
N ARG A 102 -16.74 9.93 -37.70
CA ARG A 102 -16.76 8.51 -38.01
C ARG A 102 -17.25 7.73 -36.80
N HIS A 103 -18.18 6.81 -37.04
CA HIS A 103 -18.79 5.97 -36.01
C HIS A 103 -18.50 4.51 -36.34
N ASN A 104 -17.73 3.87 -35.49
CA ASN A 104 -17.38 2.45 -35.66
C ASN A 104 -18.52 1.56 -35.17
N SER A 105 -18.81 0.51 -35.93
CA SER A 105 -19.71 -0.55 -35.54
C SER A 105 -18.89 -1.74 -35.03
N THR A 106 -19.20 -2.22 -33.84
CA THR A 106 -18.61 -3.44 -33.27
C THR A 106 -19.50 -4.67 -33.43
N LYS A 107 -20.73 -4.49 -33.93
CA LYS A 107 -21.76 -5.52 -34.08
C LYS A 107 -22.48 -5.35 -35.43
N ASP A 108 -23.51 -6.15 -35.66
CA ASP A 108 -24.25 -6.22 -36.94
C ASP A 108 -25.11 -4.98 -37.28
N LEU A 109 -25.16 -3.96 -36.39
CA LEU A 109 -25.96 -2.74 -36.59
C LEU A 109 -25.07 -1.52 -36.44
N TYR A 110 -25.29 -0.48 -37.25
CA TYR A 110 -24.56 0.79 -37.16
C TYR A 110 -25.10 1.69 -36.01
N PRO A 111 -24.43 1.80 -34.85
CA PRO A 111 -24.91 2.62 -33.74
C PRO A 111 -24.56 4.10 -33.95
N PHE A 112 -25.50 4.99 -33.67
CA PHE A 112 -25.24 6.43 -33.61
C PHE A 112 -25.22 6.88 -32.15
N THR A 113 -24.13 6.54 -31.47
CA THR A 113 -23.87 6.95 -30.09
C THR A 113 -23.04 8.23 -30.10
N PRO A 114 -23.28 9.17 -29.15
CA PRO A 114 -22.38 10.29 -28.97
C PRO A 114 -20.98 9.72 -28.76
N PRO A 115 -19.92 10.38 -29.23
CA PRO A 115 -18.59 9.92 -28.91
C PRO A 115 -18.52 9.86 -27.39
N GLN A 116 -18.41 8.64 -26.84
CA GLN A 116 -17.80 8.50 -25.53
C GLN A 116 -16.53 9.30 -25.63
N GLN A 117 -16.36 10.29 -24.76
CA GLN A 117 -15.09 10.97 -24.63
C GLN A 117 -14.07 9.87 -24.37
N VAL A 118 -13.42 9.40 -25.44
CA VAL A 118 -12.20 8.64 -25.33
C VAL A 118 -11.23 9.71 -24.88
N LEU A 119 -11.19 9.89 -23.57
CA LEU A 119 -10.13 10.61 -22.90
C LEU A 119 -8.87 9.85 -23.32
N LEU A 120 -8.18 10.39 -24.32
CA LEU A 120 -6.84 9.98 -24.71
C LEU A 120 -5.91 10.31 -23.56
N THR A 121 -5.98 9.48 -22.52
CA THR A 121 -5.02 9.19 -21.47
C THR A 121 -5.78 8.40 -20.40
N THR A 122 -6.07 7.13 -20.66
CA THR A 122 -6.04 6.15 -19.57
C THR A 122 -4.59 6.10 -19.08
N SER A 123 -4.21 7.10 -18.30
CA SER A 123 -3.02 7.00 -17.48
C SER A 123 -3.31 5.88 -16.51
N ALA A 124 -2.70 4.72 -16.76
CA ALA A 124 -2.74 3.59 -15.86
C ALA A 124 -2.49 4.09 -14.42
N PRO A 125 -3.06 3.46 -13.38
CA PRO A 125 -2.95 3.86 -11.97
C PRO A 125 -1.51 4.15 -11.56
N THR A 126 -0.60 3.43 -12.23
CA THR A 126 0.86 3.56 -12.19
C THR A 126 1.34 5.01 -12.34
N LYS A 127 0.78 5.79 -13.26
CA LYS A 127 1.17 7.18 -13.52
C LYS A 127 0.69 8.13 -12.42
N TRP A 128 -0.52 7.96 -11.90
CA TRP A 128 -1.01 8.78 -10.79
C TRP A 128 -0.31 8.43 -9.48
N HIS A 129 -0.08 7.14 -9.21
CA HIS A 129 0.74 6.69 -8.09
C HIS A 129 2.16 7.29 -8.14
N GLN A 130 2.80 7.34 -9.32
CA GLN A 130 4.09 8.01 -9.50
C GLN A 130 4.01 9.53 -9.30
N ARG A 131 3.04 10.20 -9.94
CA ARG A 131 2.88 11.67 -9.89
C ARG A 131 2.54 12.21 -8.50
N LEU A 132 1.82 11.43 -7.71
CA LEU A 132 1.43 11.79 -6.34
C LEU A 132 2.48 11.42 -5.30
N GLY A 133 3.67 10.97 -5.72
CA GLY A 133 4.77 10.65 -4.79
C GLY A 133 4.62 9.31 -4.09
N HIS A 134 4.13 8.29 -4.78
CA HIS A 134 4.01 6.92 -4.28
C HIS A 134 3.14 6.76 -3.01
N PRO A 135 1.93 7.33 -2.96
CA PRO A 135 1.05 7.18 -1.80
C PRO A 135 0.68 5.72 -1.57
N GLY A 136 0.52 5.34 -0.30
CA GLY A 136 0.09 3.99 0.08
C GLY A 136 -1.27 3.62 -0.52
N ALA A 137 -1.54 2.32 -0.67
CA ALA A 137 -2.73 1.83 -1.35
C ALA A 137 -4.05 2.38 -0.81
N LEU A 138 -4.17 2.56 0.52
CA LEU A 138 -5.36 3.12 1.17
C LEU A 138 -5.58 4.60 0.82
N VAL A 139 -4.50 5.39 0.80
CA VAL A 139 -4.57 6.82 0.44
C VAL A 139 -4.89 6.97 -1.04
N LEU A 140 -4.27 6.14 -1.89
CA LEU A 140 -4.55 6.13 -3.32
C LEU A 140 -6.00 5.69 -3.61
N ASP A 141 -6.52 4.67 -2.92
CA ASP A 141 -7.93 4.23 -3.04
C ASP A 141 -8.89 5.34 -2.60
N PHE A 142 -8.60 6.01 -1.48
CA PHE A 142 -9.37 7.17 -1.03
C PHE A 142 -9.39 8.30 -2.07
N LEU A 143 -8.23 8.62 -2.67
CA LEU A 143 -8.11 9.65 -3.70
C LEU A 143 -8.85 9.26 -4.99
N ILE A 144 -8.78 7.99 -5.41
CA ILE A 144 -9.50 7.48 -6.59
C ILE A 144 -11.03 7.55 -6.38
N ARG A 145 -11.50 7.30 -5.16
CA ARG A 145 -12.94 7.33 -4.82
C ARG A 145 -13.50 8.74 -4.69
N ASN A 146 -12.71 9.68 -4.18
CA ASN A 146 -13.18 11.04 -3.85
C ASN A 146 -12.81 12.12 -4.87
N LEU A 147 -11.81 11.87 -5.72
CA LEU A 147 -11.49 12.75 -6.86
C LEU A 147 -12.07 12.16 -8.14
N LEU A 148 -12.55 13.01 -9.05
CA LEU A 148 -13.12 12.67 -10.37
C LEU A 148 -12.07 12.07 -11.35
N ILE A 149 -11.23 11.15 -10.90
CA ILE A 149 -10.35 10.36 -11.77
C ILE A 149 -11.16 9.14 -12.23
N ASP A 150 -12.13 9.39 -13.12
CA ASP A 150 -13.08 8.39 -13.61
C ASP A 150 -12.43 7.19 -14.32
N SER A 151 -11.14 7.27 -14.65
CA SER A 151 -10.40 6.27 -15.43
C SER A 151 -9.88 5.06 -14.62
N LEU A 152 -10.15 4.96 -13.32
CA LEU A 152 -9.48 4.00 -12.43
C LEU A 152 -10.36 3.01 -11.67
N LYS A 153 -11.68 3.01 -11.89
CA LYS A 153 -12.64 2.21 -11.11
C LYS A 153 -12.43 0.68 -11.17
N ASN A 154 -11.60 0.16 -12.09
CA ASN A 154 -11.48 -1.29 -12.35
C ASN A 154 -10.05 -1.88 -12.32
N GLN A 155 -9.07 -1.27 -11.65
CA GLN A 155 -7.72 -1.86 -11.59
C GLN A 155 -7.26 -2.20 -10.17
N THR A 156 -7.32 -3.50 -9.88
CA THR A 156 -6.80 -4.13 -8.66
C THR A 156 -5.28 -4.22 -8.71
N LEU A 157 -4.64 -3.81 -7.61
CA LEU A 157 -3.26 -4.11 -7.20
C LEU A 157 -2.17 -3.85 -8.26
N PHE A 158 -1.62 -2.63 -8.27
CA PHE A 158 -0.39 -2.32 -9.00
C PHE A 158 0.87 -2.54 -8.14
N LEU A 159 1.82 -3.34 -8.64
CA LEU A 159 3.16 -3.50 -8.08
C LEU A 159 4.09 -2.40 -8.63
N CYS A 160 4.47 -1.44 -7.78
CA CYS A 160 5.42 -0.40 -8.14
C CYS A 160 6.87 -0.81 -7.85
N HIS A 161 7.71 -0.88 -8.88
CA HIS A 161 9.13 -1.20 -8.74
C HIS A 161 9.87 -0.23 -7.79
N SER A 162 9.63 1.08 -7.89
CA SER A 162 10.25 2.07 -7.00
C SER A 162 9.85 1.89 -5.54
N CYS A 163 8.58 1.57 -5.26
CA CYS A 163 8.12 1.27 -3.90
C CYS A 163 8.67 -0.06 -3.37
N GLN A 164 8.84 -1.06 -4.23
CA GLN A 164 9.45 -2.33 -3.81
C GLN A 164 10.92 -2.15 -3.42
N LEU A 165 11.65 -1.28 -4.14
CA LEU A 165 13.03 -0.96 -3.81
C LEU A 165 13.14 -0.10 -2.54
N SER A 166 12.29 0.93 -2.41
CA SER A 166 12.35 1.87 -1.28
C SER A 166 11.77 1.31 0.02
N ASN A 167 10.77 0.44 -0.08
CA ASN A 167 9.97 -0.05 1.05
C ASN A 167 10.10 -1.56 1.25
N ARG A 168 11.28 -2.10 0.94
CA ARG A 168 11.64 -3.50 1.19
C ARG A 168 11.75 -3.73 2.70
N LYS A 169 10.65 -4.15 3.33
CA LYS A 169 10.68 -4.65 4.70
C LYS A 169 11.43 -5.98 4.68
N ARG A 170 12.46 -6.10 5.53
CA ARG A 170 13.16 -7.37 5.76
C ARG A 170 12.11 -8.44 6.06
N LEU A 171 12.14 -9.56 5.33
CA LEU A 171 11.23 -10.67 5.56
C LEU A 171 11.28 -11.07 7.05
N PRO A 172 10.17 -11.53 7.64
CA PRO A 172 10.20 -12.12 8.97
C PRO A 172 11.25 -13.23 8.98
N ILE A 173 12.16 -13.16 9.92
CA ILE A 173 13.16 -14.20 10.09
C ILE A 173 12.48 -15.32 10.87
N TYR A 174 12.50 -16.53 10.30
CA TYR A 174 11.99 -17.72 10.97
C TYR A 174 12.65 -17.87 12.34
N ASP A 175 11.85 -18.18 13.36
CA ASP A 175 12.36 -18.46 14.69
C ASP A 175 13.42 -19.57 14.61
N SER A 176 14.60 -19.31 15.18
CA SER A 176 15.59 -20.37 15.32
C SER A 176 15.11 -21.34 16.41
N ASN A 177 15.05 -22.64 16.08
CA ASN A 177 14.71 -23.72 17.02
C ASN A 177 15.83 -23.97 18.07
N PHE A 178 16.45 -22.92 18.59
CA PHE A 178 17.54 -23.04 19.55
C PHE A 178 16.99 -23.01 20.98
N VAL A 179 16.90 -24.18 21.58
CA VAL A 179 16.51 -24.36 22.99
C VAL A 179 17.78 -24.49 23.83
N THR A 180 17.88 -23.71 24.91
CA THR A 180 18.86 -23.95 25.99
C THR A 180 18.21 -24.82 27.05
N TYR A 181 18.96 -25.80 27.56
CA TYR A 181 18.42 -26.82 28.47
C TYR A 181 18.75 -26.55 29.94
N SER A 182 19.78 -25.73 30.21
CA SER A 182 20.14 -25.34 31.57
C SER A 182 20.57 -23.86 31.68
N PRO A 183 20.43 -23.27 32.88
CA PRO A 183 21.03 -21.96 33.18
C PRO A 183 22.52 -21.92 32.85
N PHE A 184 23.00 -20.79 32.36
CA PHE A 184 24.41 -20.54 31.99
C PHE A 184 24.92 -21.33 30.77
N ASP A 185 24.04 -22.02 30.03
CA ASP A 185 24.42 -22.61 28.74
C ASP A 185 24.88 -21.53 27.75
N ILE A 186 24.14 -20.43 27.67
CA ILE A 186 24.44 -19.31 26.77
C ILE A 186 24.14 -18.02 27.50
N ILE A 187 25.17 -17.18 27.63
CA ILE A 187 25.03 -15.80 28.06
C ILE A 187 25.10 -14.90 26.84
N HIS A 188 24.05 -14.12 26.62
CA HIS A 188 24.03 -13.05 25.62
C HIS A 188 24.56 -11.78 26.22
N CYS A 189 25.39 -11.06 25.47
CA CYS A 189 26.01 -9.83 25.90
C CYS A 189 25.90 -8.75 24.83
N ASP A 190 25.61 -7.53 25.28
CA ASP A 190 25.62 -6.35 24.44
C ASP A 190 26.04 -5.12 25.26
N LEU A 191 26.51 -4.10 24.56
CA LEU A 191 27.04 -2.88 25.15
C LEU A 191 26.21 -1.68 24.70
N TRP A 192 25.68 -0.94 25.66
CA TRP A 192 24.98 0.31 25.38
C TRP A 192 25.84 1.52 25.78
N MET A 193 25.72 2.61 25.01
CA MET A 193 26.36 3.90 25.29
C MET A 193 25.30 4.94 25.65
N SER A 194 25.52 5.63 26.77
CA SER A 194 24.67 6.73 27.20
C SER A 194 24.99 8.02 26.46
N PRO A 195 23.97 8.80 26.06
CA PRO A 195 24.18 10.16 25.57
C PRO A 195 24.71 11.10 26.66
N VAL A 196 24.46 10.78 27.94
CA VAL A 196 24.85 11.60 29.10
C VAL A 196 25.72 10.78 30.04
N THR A 197 26.86 11.32 30.45
CA THR A 197 27.69 10.73 31.51
C THR A 197 26.99 10.81 32.86
N SER A 198 27.05 9.72 33.63
CA SER A 198 26.49 9.72 34.98
C SER A 198 27.32 10.56 35.96
N ASN A 199 26.76 10.86 37.13
CA ASN A 199 27.46 11.58 38.20
C ASN A 199 28.78 10.91 38.60
N SER A 200 28.84 9.57 38.59
CA SER A 200 30.06 8.81 38.89
C SER A 200 31.01 8.62 37.69
N GLY A 201 30.69 9.21 36.54
CA GLY A 201 31.52 9.21 35.32
C GLY A 201 31.37 7.97 34.44
N TYR A 202 30.31 7.17 34.60
CA TYR A 202 29.99 6.07 33.68
C TYR A 202 29.37 6.60 32.40
N LYS A 203 29.78 6.04 31.25
CA LYS A 203 29.26 6.39 29.91
C LYS A 203 28.66 5.20 29.17
N TYR A 204 28.97 3.98 29.59
CA TYR A 204 28.51 2.76 28.97
C TYR A 204 27.91 1.84 30.03
N TYR A 205 27.11 0.87 29.63
CA TYR A 205 26.84 -0.30 30.46
C TYR A 205 26.83 -1.57 29.61
N MET A 206 27.34 -2.65 30.19
CA MET A 206 27.28 -3.99 29.63
C MET A 206 26.05 -4.70 30.21
N VAL A 207 25.24 -5.29 29.34
CA VAL A 207 24.12 -6.16 29.72
C VAL A 207 24.52 -7.60 29.45
N LEU A 208 24.29 -8.47 30.43
CA LEU A 208 24.46 -9.91 30.33
C LEU A 208 23.13 -10.57 30.61
N ILE A 209 22.67 -11.43 29.72
CA ILE A 209 21.36 -12.10 29.82
C ILE A 209 21.57 -13.60 29.71
N ASP A 210 21.09 -14.35 30.69
CA ASP A 210 21.04 -15.80 30.58
C ASP A 210 19.90 -16.23 29.65
N ASN A 211 20.23 -17.02 28.63
CA ASN A 211 19.25 -17.42 27.63
C ASN A 211 18.15 -18.33 28.19
N HIS A 212 18.46 -19.12 29.23
CA HIS A 212 17.51 -20.05 29.83
C HIS A 212 16.57 -19.34 30.83
N THR A 213 17.13 -18.71 31.87
CA THR A 213 16.35 -18.07 32.94
C THR A 213 15.84 -16.68 32.57
N GLN A 214 16.35 -16.08 31.50
CA GLN A 214 16.12 -14.67 31.15
C GLN A 214 16.60 -13.68 32.23
N PHE A 215 17.39 -14.13 33.21
CA PHE A 215 17.95 -13.26 34.25
C PHE A 215 18.97 -12.29 33.65
N VAL A 216 18.95 -11.05 34.12
CA VAL A 216 19.78 -9.95 33.60
C VAL A 216 20.77 -9.46 34.66
N TRP A 217 22.05 -9.41 34.27
CA TRP A 217 23.09 -8.69 35.00
C TRP A 217 23.51 -7.45 34.21
N ILE A 218 23.85 -6.40 34.95
CA ILE A 218 24.25 -5.10 34.40
C ILE A 218 25.55 -4.64 35.04
N TYR A 219 26.44 -4.08 34.22
CA TYR A 219 27.71 -3.54 34.68
C TYR A 219 27.94 -2.16 34.05
N PRO A 220 27.76 -1.05 34.80
CA PRO A 220 28.15 0.28 34.34
C PRO A 220 29.66 0.39 34.11
N LEU A 221 30.06 1.00 32.99
CA LEU A 221 31.45 1.12 32.54
C LEU A 221 31.80 2.57 32.18
N LYS A 222 32.99 3.03 32.60
CA LYS A 222 33.53 4.34 32.19
C LYS A 222 34.07 4.30 30.76
N PHE A 223 34.70 3.19 30.38
CA PHE A 223 35.30 2.96 29.07
C PHE A 223 34.95 1.57 28.54
N LYS A 224 34.82 1.42 27.21
CA LYS A 224 34.59 0.12 26.55
C LYS A 224 35.66 -0.92 26.93
N SER A 225 36.91 -0.49 27.11
CA SER A 225 38.05 -1.35 27.45
C SER A 225 37.90 -2.10 28.78
N LYS A 226 37.01 -1.65 29.69
CA LYS A 226 36.76 -2.34 30.98
C LYS A 226 35.83 -3.56 30.85
N MET A 227 35.29 -3.83 29.67
CA MET A 227 34.37 -4.93 29.42
C MET A 227 34.99 -6.29 29.79
N PHE A 228 36.19 -6.61 29.29
CA PHE A 228 36.87 -7.89 29.59
C PHE A 228 37.04 -8.11 31.11
N SER A 229 37.55 -7.11 31.82
CA SER A 229 37.80 -7.24 33.26
C SER A 229 36.51 -7.49 34.06
N ASN A 230 35.38 -6.93 33.63
CA ASN A 230 34.10 -7.17 34.28
C ASN A 230 33.50 -8.53 33.86
N PHE A 231 33.72 -8.95 32.61
CA PHE A 231 33.35 -10.28 32.15
C PHE A 231 34.07 -11.39 32.96
N VAL A 232 35.38 -11.25 33.20
CA VAL A 232 36.13 -12.21 34.02
C VAL A 232 35.58 -12.28 35.45
N LYS A 233 35.27 -11.13 36.05
CA LYS A 233 34.62 -11.07 37.38
C LYS A 233 33.25 -11.76 37.37
N PHE A 234 32.45 -11.52 36.34
CA PHE A 234 31.17 -12.19 36.16
C PHE A 234 31.33 -13.71 36.03
N HIS A 235 32.26 -14.17 35.21
CA HIS A 235 32.54 -15.61 35.05
C HIS A 235 32.91 -16.27 36.38
N HIS A 236 33.80 -15.64 37.17
CA HIS A 236 34.13 -16.15 38.52
C HIS A 236 32.93 -16.12 39.46
N LEU A 237 32.10 -15.08 39.41
CA LEU A 237 30.87 -15.00 40.21
C LEU A 237 29.92 -16.16 39.87
N ILE A 238 29.75 -16.49 38.58
CA ILE A 238 28.92 -17.63 38.16
C ILE A 238 29.49 -18.94 38.69
N ASN A 239 30.80 -19.14 38.55
CA ASN A 239 31.45 -20.35 39.04
C ASN A 239 31.31 -20.51 40.56
N THR A 240 31.61 -19.47 41.34
CA THR A 240 31.58 -19.55 42.80
C THR A 240 30.16 -19.58 43.38
N GLN A 241 29.25 -18.73 42.92
CA GLN A 241 27.93 -18.57 43.55
C GLN A 241 26.92 -19.60 43.07
N PHE A 242 27.04 -20.07 41.83
CA PHE A 242 26.08 -20.99 41.23
C PHE A 242 26.65 -22.39 41.02
N ASN A 243 27.97 -22.58 41.20
CA ASN A 243 28.67 -23.84 40.92
C ASN A 243 28.42 -24.31 39.47
N ARG A 244 28.50 -23.36 38.52
CA ARG A 244 28.24 -23.57 37.09
C ARG A 244 29.33 -22.93 36.24
N ASN A 245 29.66 -23.57 35.13
CA ASN A 245 30.48 -22.99 34.08
C ASN A 245 29.61 -22.47 32.95
N ILE A 246 29.97 -21.30 32.43
CA ILE A 246 29.33 -20.73 31.25
C ILE A 246 29.82 -21.52 30.03
N LYS A 247 28.90 -22.14 29.25
CA LYS A 247 29.30 -22.95 28.09
C LYS A 247 29.60 -22.10 26.87
N ALA A 248 28.75 -21.11 26.58
CA ALA A 248 28.95 -20.20 25.47
C ALA A 248 28.63 -18.75 25.82
N PHE A 249 29.41 -17.84 25.25
CA PHE A 249 29.23 -16.40 25.36
C PHE A 249 28.91 -15.82 23.99
N HIS A 250 27.70 -15.28 23.83
CA HIS A 250 27.23 -14.68 22.60
C HIS A 250 27.36 -13.16 22.66
N TYR A 251 28.05 -12.55 21.71
CA TYR A 251 28.35 -11.12 21.73
C TYR A 251 28.23 -10.44 20.37
N ASN A 252 27.81 -9.17 20.43
CA ASN A 252 27.32 -8.39 19.30
C ASN A 252 28.11 -7.12 18.99
N LEU A 253 29.43 -7.21 18.87
CA LEU A 253 30.17 -6.19 18.13
C LEU A 253 31.07 -6.82 17.07
N GLY A 254 30.87 -6.39 15.83
CA GLY A 254 31.76 -6.68 14.73
C GLY A 254 33.12 -6.05 14.95
N GLY A 255 34.18 -6.83 14.73
CA GLY A 255 35.55 -6.36 14.50
C GLY A 255 36.36 -5.94 15.73
N GLU A 256 35.77 -5.33 16.76
CA GLU A 256 36.55 -4.75 17.87
C GLU A 256 37.00 -5.76 18.95
N PHE A 257 36.64 -7.04 18.82
CA PHE A 257 36.95 -8.10 19.79
C PHE A 257 37.99 -9.11 19.31
N ASP A 258 38.97 -8.66 18.53
CA ASP A 258 40.20 -9.43 18.29
C ASP A 258 41.19 -9.30 19.46
N ASN A 259 40.66 -9.40 20.69
CA ASN A 259 41.47 -9.24 21.88
C ASN A 259 42.02 -10.62 22.24
N ASN A 260 43.33 -10.82 22.09
CA ASN A 260 44.03 -12.05 22.49
C ASN A 260 43.61 -12.51 23.90
N ASN A 261 43.32 -11.57 24.80
CA ASN A 261 42.83 -11.83 26.15
C ASN A 261 41.55 -12.67 26.18
N PHE A 262 40.58 -12.38 25.31
CA PHE A 262 39.31 -13.13 25.23
C PHE A 262 39.54 -14.53 24.67
N LYS A 263 40.37 -14.67 23.63
CA LYS A 263 40.76 -15.97 23.07
C LYS A 263 41.50 -16.84 24.08
N THR A 264 42.51 -16.29 24.76
CA THR A 264 43.27 -16.98 25.82
C THR A 264 42.37 -17.37 26.99
N PHE A 265 41.46 -16.49 27.40
CA PHE A 265 40.51 -16.81 28.47
C PHE A 265 39.57 -17.95 28.06
N ALA A 266 39.02 -17.93 26.84
CA ALA A 266 38.20 -19.03 26.32
C ALA A 266 38.96 -20.35 26.30
N TYR A 267 40.20 -20.35 25.79
CA TYR A 267 41.03 -21.53 25.74
C TYR A 267 41.27 -22.13 27.13
N ASN A 268 41.58 -21.28 28.13
CA ASN A 268 41.86 -21.73 29.49
C ASN A 268 40.62 -22.23 30.25
N THR A 269 39.43 -21.71 29.91
CA THR A 269 38.18 -22.03 30.63
C THR A 269 37.29 -23.04 29.91
N GLY A 270 37.57 -23.34 28.64
CA GLY A 270 36.71 -24.14 27.77
C GLY A 270 35.46 -23.40 27.27
N LEU A 271 35.40 -22.08 27.43
CA LEU A 271 34.27 -21.24 27.01
C LEU A 271 34.24 -21.07 25.49
N VAL A 272 33.05 -21.24 24.89
CA VAL A 272 32.86 -21.03 23.44
C VAL A 272 32.37 -19.61 23.15
N PHE A 273 33.16 -18.80 22.43
CA PHE A 273 32.69 -17.52 21.92
C PHE A 273 31.83 -17.68 20.66
N ARG A 274 30.67 -17.04 20.66
CA ARG A 274 29.76 -16.95 19.51
C ARG A 274 29.60 -15.50 19.12
N PHE A 275 29.79 -15.20 17.85
CA PHE A 275 29.58 -13.87 17.29
C PHE A 275 28.34 -13.88 16.42
N SER A 276 27.52 -12.83 16.49
CA SER A 276 26.46 -12.64 15.49
C SER A 276 27.06 -12.45 14.11
N CYS A 277 26.40 -13.01 13.09
CA CYS A 277 26.78 -12.74 11.71
C CYS A 277 26.64 -11.22 11.45
N PRO A 278 27.64 -10.57 10.83
CA PRO A 278 27.56 -9.15 10.49
C PRO A 278 26.26 -8.83 9.74
N HIS A 279 25.60 -7.71 10.08
CA HIS A 279 24.35 -7.24 9.46
C HIS A 279 23.08 -8.09 9.73
N THR A 280 23.14 -8.98 10.74
CA THR A 280 22.01 -9.85 11.16
C THR A 280 21.46 -9.43 12.52
N PHE A 281 20.85 -8.24 12.61
CA PHE A 281 20.25 -7.67 13.83
C PHE A 281 19.30 -8.62 14.59
N SER A 282 18.67 -9.57 13.90
CA SER A 282 17.74 -10.52 14.51
C SER A 282 18.36 -11.50 15.50
N GLN A 283 19.64 -11.89 15.32
CA GLN A 283 20.30 -12.87 16.19
C GLN A 283 20.48 -12.34 17.62
N ASN A 284 20.57 -11.02 17.78
CA ASN A 284 20.71 -10.33 19.07
C ASN A 284 19.44 -9.59 19.48
N GLY A 285 18.32 -9.88 18.82
CA GLY A 285 17.05 -9.23 19.13
C GLY A 285 16.65 -9.39 20.61
N LYS A 286 17.10 -10.44 21.30
CA LYS A 286 16.88 -10.60 22.75
C LYS A 286 17.57 -9.49 23.55
N THR A 287 18.86 -9.27 23.34
CA THR A 287 19.63 -8.26 24.07
C THR A 287 19.24 -6.84 23.68
N GLU A 288 18.98 -6.59 22.40
CA GLU A 288 18.48 -5.28 21.94
C GLU A 288 17.12 -4.93 22.56
N ARG A 289 16.18 -5.90 22.59
CA ARG A 289 14.89 -5.71 23.25
C ARG A 289 15.04 -5.46 24.74
N MET A 290 15.99 -6.13 25.40
CA MET A 290 16.26 -5.93 26.81
C MET A 290 16.82 -4.53 27.08
N ILE A 291 17.82 -4.10 26.31
CA ILE A 291 18.40 -2.75 26.41
C ILE A 291 17.31 -1.69 26.24
N ARG A 292 16.43 -1.85 25.24
CA ARG A 292 15.30 -0.94 25.05
C ARG A 292 14.40 -0.91 26.29
N ARG A 293 14.00 -2.07 26.80
CA ARG A 293 13.15 -2.18 28.01
C ARG A 293 13.80 -1.53 29.23
N LEU A 294 15.08 -1.77 29.46
CA LEU A 294 15.83 -1.17 30.57
C LEU A 294 15.86 0.35 30.45
N ASN A 295 16.16 0.86 29.25
CA ASN A 295 16.22 2.30 28.98
C ASN A 295 14.86 2.99 29.11
N ASP A 296 13.78 2.34 28.67
CA ASP A 296 12.42 2.90 28.82
C ASP A 296 12.04 3.01 30.30
N ARG A 297 12.36 1.99 31.12
CA ARG A 297 12.20 2.04 32.58
C ARG A 297 13.08 3.08 33.25
N ILE A 298 14.35 3.21 32.84
CA ILE A 298 15.26 4.24 33.36
C ILE A 298 14.64 5.63 33.18
N ARG A 299 14.16 5.92 31.97
CA ARG A 299 13.51 7.21 31.67
C ARG A 299 12.27 7.42 32.53
N ALA A 300 11.42 6.40 32.65
CA ALA A 300 10.21 6.48 33.47
C ALA A 300 10.55 6.78 34.94
N LEU A 301 11.50 6.04 35.53
CA LEU A 301 11.93 6.24 36.93
C LEU A 301 12.50 7.64 37.17
N LEU A 302 13.32 8.15 36.24
CA LEU A 302 13.92 9.47 36.39
C LEU A 302 12.90 10.60 36.24
N ILE A 303 11.96 10.47 35.30
CA ILE A 303 10.88 11.46 35.10
C ILE A 303 9.98 11.49 36.34
N ASP A 304 9.56 10.33 36.85
CA ASP A 304 8.71 10.22 38.04
C ASP A 304 9.39 10.81 39.29
N ALA A 305 10.67 10.50 39.49
CA ALA A 305 11.47 11.02 40.60
C ALA A 305 11.93 12.48 40.42
N HIS A 306 11.63 13.12 39.28
CA HIS A 306 12.10 14.46 38.93
C HIS A 306 13.63 14.61 39.00
N LEU A 307 14.37 13.55 38.66
CA LEU A 307 15.83 13.50 38.70
C LEU A 307 16.46 13.78 37.33
N PRO A 308 17.63 14.44 37.27
CA PRO A 308 18.29 14.69 36.00
C PRO A 308 18.81 13.38 35.36
N PRO A 309 18.98 13.35 34.02
CA PRO A 309 19.46 12.17 33.29
C PRO A 309 20.80 11.60 33.76
N SER A 310 21.60 12.36 34.49
CA SER A 310 22.89 11.93 35.01
C SER A 310 22.79 10.88 36.14
N PHE A 311 21.61 10.67 36.73
CA PHE A 311 21.32 9.56 37.67
C PHE A 311 20.89 8.26 36.97
N TRP A 312 21.18 8.12 35.68
CA TRP A 312 20.75 6.95 34.91
C TRP A 312 21.36 5.63 35.43
N VAL A 313 22.49 5.65 36.14
CA VAL A 313 23.14 4.44 36.66
C VAL A 313 22.35 3.87 37.85
N GLU A 314 21.91 4.73 38.76
CA GLU A 314 21.06 4.38 39.89
C GLU A 314 19.71 3.85 39.38
N ALA A 315 19.12 4.56 38.42
CA ALA A 315 17.89 4.12 37.76
C ALA A 315 18.07 2.81 36.98
N LEU A 316 19.25 2.57 36.38
CA LEU A 316 19.58 1.31 35.70
C LEU A 316 19.63 0.15 36.69
N HIS A 317 20.27 0.34 37.85
CA HIS A 317 20.29 -0.67 38.91
C HIS A 317 18.89 -1.05 39.38
N THR A 318 18.04 -0.06 39.64
CA THR A 318 16.64 -0.29 40.00
C THR A 318 15.88 -0.98 38.87
N SER A 319 16.07 -0.54 37.62
CA SER A 319 15.39 -1.09 36.44
C SER A 319 15.72 -2.59 36.24
N ALA A 320 16.98 -2.97 36.38
CA ALA A 320 17.43 -4.35 36.28
C ALA A 320 16.96 -5.22 37.46
N TYR A 321 17.04 -4.69 38.68
CA TYR A 321 16.50 -5.37 39.87
C TYR A 321 15.01 -5.67 39.71
N LEU A 322 14.21 -4.65 39.35
CA LEU A 322 12.79 -4.82 39.06
C LEU A 322 12.54 -5.76 37.90
N HIS A 323 13.42 -5.84 36.91
CA HIS A 323 13.26 -6.78 35.80
C HIS A 323 13.36 -8.23 36.26
N ASN A 324 14.30 -8.53 37.16
CA ASN A 324 14.56 -9.89 37.61
C ASN A 324 13.54 -10.42 38.64
N ILE A 325 12.80 -9.55 39.32
CA ILE A 325 11.82 -9.96 40.35
C ILE A 325 10.36 -9.85 39.87
N LEU A 326 10.07 -9.03 38.86
CA LEU A 326 8.71 -8.87 38.37
C LEU A 326 8.35 -10.02 37.43
N PRO A 327 7.09 -10.51 37.46
CA PRO A 327 6.66 -11.59 36.58
C PRO A 327 6.78 -11.17 35.11
N SER A 328 7.46 -12.00 34.32
CA SER A 328 7.43 -11.95 32.86
C SER A 328 6.27 -12.79 32.32
N LYS A 329 5.58 -12.28 31.29
CA LYS A 329 4.59 -13.04 30.52
C LYS A 329 5.26 -14.00 29.56
#